data_AF-A0A348VTU6-F1
#
_entry.id   AF-A0A348VTU6-F1
#
_cell.length_a   1.000
_cell.length_b   1.000
_cell.length_c   1.000
_cell.angle_alpha   90.00
_cell.angle_beta   90.00
_cell.angle_gamma   90.00
#
_symmetry.space_group_name_H-M   'P 1'
#
loop_
_entity.id
_entity.type
_entity.pdbx_description
1 polymer ?
#
loop_
_entity_poly.entity_id
_entity_poly.type
_entity_poly.pdbx_seq_one_letter_code
_entity_poly.pdbx_strand_id
1 'polypeptide(L)' 'MQKQLLRLPQVRKIVPYSRSEIYRLISLGQFPRQIRLGARAVAWDADEVQAWVQSRIDPRKAA' A
#
# COMPACT_ATOMS: atom_id res chain seq x y z
N MET A 1 -2.45 20.67 0.15
CA MET A 1 -1.50 19.65 -0.36
C MET A 1 -2.32 18.56 -1.05
N GLN A 2 -1.91 18.09 -2.23
CA GLN A 2 -2.68 17.12 -3.02
C GLN A 2 -2.30 15.70 -2.61
N LYS A 3 -3.27 14.87 -2.20
CA LYS A 3 -3.04 13.45 -1.90
C LYS A 3 -2.93 12.66 -3.20
N GLN A 4 -1.78 12.01 -3.42
CA GLN A 4 -1.58 11.17 -4.59
C GLN A 4 -2.17 9.78 -4.34
N LEU A 5 -2.96 9.29 -5.30
CA LEU A 5 -3.52 7.94 -5.26
C LEU A 5 -2.73 7.02 -6.19
N LEU A 6 -2.33 5.87 -5.67
CA LEU A 6 -1.57 4.85 -6.40
C LEU A 6 -2.48 3.72 -6.83
N ARG A 7 -2.42 3.32 -8.09
CA ARG A 7 -3.03 2.05 -8.55
C ARG A 7 -2.09 0.88 -8.30
N LEU A 8 -2.62 -0.34 -8.38
CA LEU A 8 -1.85 -1.57 -8.17
C LEU A 8 -0.52 -1.64 -8.96
N PRO A 9 -0.43 -1.23 -10.25
CA PRO A 9 0.84 -1.22 -10.96
C PRO A 9 1.87 -0.26 -10.35
N GLN A 10 1.45 0.86 -9.78
CA GLN A 10 2.33 1.82 -9.11
C GLN A 10 2.76 1.28 -7.74
N VAL A 11 1.84 0.71 -6.97
CA VAL A 11 2.16 0.06 -5.69
C VAL A 11 3.21 -1.03 -5.89
N ARG A 12 3.07 -1.89 -6.92
CA ARG A 12 4.04 -2.94 -7.26
C ARG A 12 5.42 -2.44 -7.73
N LYS A 13 5.55 -1.17 -8.10
CA LYS A 13 6.88 -0.56 -8.39
C LYS A 13 7.57 -0.12 -7.11
N ILE A 14 6.79 0.21 -6.07
CA ILE A 14 7.30 0.65 -4.77
C ILE A 14 7.62 -0.56 -3.90
N VAL A 15 6.72 -1.53 -3.84
CA VAL A 15 6.90 -2.77 -3.08
C VAL A 15 7.18 -3.94 -4.02
N PRO A 16 8.24 -4.72 -3.81
CA PRO A 16 8.61 -5.86 -4.68
C PRO A 16 7.74 -7.10 -4.40
N TYR A 17 6.45 -6.91 -4.12
CA TYR A 17 5.49 -7.98 -3.87
C TYR A 17 4.65 -8.29 -5.11
N SER A 18 4.30 -9.57 -5.25
CA SER A 18 3.32 -9.99 -6.24
C SER A 18 1.94 -9.41 -5.89
N ARG A 19 1.06 -9.35 -6.89
CA ARG A 19 -0.34 -8.94 -6.67
C ARG A 19 -0.99 -9.76 -5.56
N SER A 20 -0.83 -11.08 -5.60
CA SER A 20 -1.43 -12.00 -4.64
C SER A 20 -0.91 -11.76 -3.23
N GLU A 21 0.39 -11.48 -3.09
CA GLU A 21 1.00 -11.18 -1.78
C GLU A 21 0.49 -9.87 -1.20
N ILE A 22 0.32 -8.83 -2.03
CA ILE A 22 -0.29 -7.57 -1.59
C ILE A 22 -1.71 -7.83 -1.04
N TYR A 23 -2.54 -8.59 -1.75
CA TYR A 23 -3.88 -8.92 -1.26
C TYR A 23 -3.87 -9.80 0.00
N ARG A 24 -2.90 -10.72 0.12
CA ARG A 24 -2.69 -11.51 1.33
C ARG A 24 -2.32 -10.62 2.52
N LEU A 25 -1.39 -9.68 2.35
CA LEU A 25 -1.03 -8.74 3.42
C LEU A 25 -2.21 -7.85 3.80
N ILE A 26 -3.02 -7.41 2.84
CA ILE A 26 -4.27 -6.67 3.10
C ILE A 26 -5.23 -7.52 3.92
N SER A 27 -5.42 -8.81 3.58
CA SER A 27 -6.31 -9.71 4.34
C SER A 27 -5.79 -9.97 5.75
N LEU A 28 -4.47 -9.98 5.94
CA LEU A 28 -3.81 -10.09 7.24
C LEU A 28 -3.79 -8.78 8.03
N GLY A 29 -4.27 -7.66 7.47
CA GLY A 29 -4.19 -6.34 8.09
C GLY A 29 -2.76 -5.79 8.18
N GLN A 30 -1.82 -6.38 7.44
CA GLN A 30 -0.41 -6.02 7.43
C GLN A 30 -0.02 -5.10 6.28
N PHE A 31 -0.97 -4.59 5.49
CA PHE A 31 -0.73 -3.64 4.41
C PHE A 31 -1.89 -2.64 4.31
N PRO A 32 -1.66 -1.38 3.90
CA PRO A 32 -2.72 -0.39 3.73
C PRO A 32 -3.89 -0.90 2.89
N ARG A 33 -5.11 -0.66 3.37
CA ARG A 33 -6.32 -1.10 2.65
C ARG A 33 -6.52 -0.24 1.41
N GLN A 34 -7.01 -0.88 0.35
CA GLN A 34 -7.34 -0.17 -0.88
C GLN A 34 -8.59 0.70 -0.71
N ILE A 35 -8.51 1.93 -1.22
CA ILE A 35 -9.61 2.87 -1.38
C ILE A 35 -10.37 2.50 -2.66
N ARG A 36 -11.67 2.23 -2.54
CA ARG A 36 -12.53 1.97 -3.70
C ARG A 36 -12.95 3.30 -4.33
N LEU A 37 -12.50 3.54 -5.56
CA LEU A 37 -12.89 4.73 -6.35
C LEU A 37 -14.09 4.46 -7.25
N GLY A 38 -14.44 3.19 -7.46
CA GLY A 38 -15.61 2.77 -8.24
C GLY A 38 -15.70 1.26 -8.34
N ALA A 39 -16.65 0.76 -9.14
CA ALA A 39 -16.94 -0.68 -9.24
C ALA A 39 -15.74 -1.56 -9.63
N ARG A 40 -14.82 -1.02 -10.45
CA ARG A 40 -13.61 -1.72 -10.93
C ARG A 40 -12.31 -0.98 -10.62
N ALA A 41 -12.40 0.16 -9.93
CA ALA A 41 -11.27 1.05 -9.69
C ALA A 41 -10.93 1.08 -8.20
N VAL A 42 -9.69 0.72 -7.89
CA VAL A 42 -9.14 0.76 -6.54
C VAL A 42 -7.79 1.46 -6.56
N ALA A 43 -7.50 2.18 -5.50
CA ALA A 43 -6.24 2.88 -5.33
C ALA A 43 -5.80 2.81 -3.86
N TRP A 44 -4.57 3.23 -3.60
CA TRP A 44 -3.99 3.35 -2.27
C TRP A 44 -3.53 4.78 -2.07
N ASP A 45 -3.62 5.27 -0.84
CA ASP A 45 -3.01 6.55 -0.48
C ASP A 45 -1.47 6.40 -0.56
N ALA A 46 -0.82 7.30 -1.29
CA ALA A 46 0.62 7.22 -1.49
C ALA A 46 1.41 7.36 -0.18
N ASP A 47 0.93 8.19 0.74
CA ASP A 47 1.61 8.45 2.01
C ASP A 47 1.50 7.22 2.92
N GLU A 48 0.33 6.55 2.94
CA GLU A 48 0.17 5.30 3.68
C GLU A 48 1.09 4.18 3.18
N VAL A 49 1.22 4.04 1.85
CA VAL A 49 2.11 3.04 1.25
C VAL A 49 3.57 3.34 1.58
N GLN A 50 3.99 4.62 1.52
CA GLN A 50 5.35 5.02 1.88
C GLN A 50 5.62 4.83 3.38
N ALA A 51 4.70 5.22 4.25
CA ALA A 51 4.81 5.01 5.69
C ALA A 51 4.95 3.52 6.04
N TRP A 52 4.18 2.66 5.36
CA TRP A 52 4.29 1.21 5.50
C TRP A 52 5.65 0.67 5.05
N VAL A 53 6.18 1.14 3.91
CA VAL A 53 7.53 0.74 3.46
C VAL A 53 8.58 1.17 4.49
N GLN A 54 8.48 2.41 4.98
CA GLN A 54 9.41 2.94 5.97
C GLN A 54 9.38 2.14 7.27
N SER A 55 8.21 1.69 7.74
CA SER A 55 8.10 0.85 8.93
C SER A 55 8.72 -0.54 8.76
N ARG A 56 8.92 -1.01 7.52
CA ARG A 56 9.59 -2.28 7.21
C ARG A 56 11.10 -2.13 7.05
N ILE A 57 11.57 -0.96 6.58
CA ILE A 57 13.00 -0.65 6.45
C ILE A 57 13.60 -0.28 7.80
N ASP A 58 12.85 0.44 8.65
CA ASP A 58 13.29 0.84 9.99
C ASP A 58 12.38 0.23 11.07
N PRO A 59 12.65 -1.02 11.49
CA PRO A 59 11.86 -1.68 12.53
C PRO A 59 11.99 -1.00 13.90
N ARG A 60 12.90 -0.04 14.10
CA ARG A 60 13.04 0.72 15.36
C ARG A 60 12.01 1.84 15.52
N LYS A 61 11.37 2.30 14.45
CA LYS A 61 10.30 3.33 14.49
C LYS A 61 8.90 2.79 14.79
N ALA A 62 8.77 1.49 15.03
CA ALA A 62 7.50 0.84 15.41
C ALA A 62 7.28 0.77 16.94
N ALA A 63 7.98 1.60 17.73
CA ALA A 63 7.89 1.66 19.19
C ALA A 63 7.36 3.03 19.65
#